data_AF-A0AAD5MFR0-F1
#
_entry.id   AF-A0AAD5MFR0-F1
#
_cell.length_a   1.000
_cell.length_b   1.000
_cell.length_c   1.000
_cell.angle_alpha   90.00
_cell.angle_beta   90.00
_cell.angle_gamma   90.00
#
_symmetry.space_group_name_H-M   'P 1'
#
loop_
_entity.id
_entity.type
_entity.pdbx_description
1 polymer ?
#
loop_
_entity_poly.entity_id
_entity_poly.type
_entity_poly.pdbx_seq_one_letter_code
_entity_poly.pdbx_strand_id
1 'polypeptide(L)' 'RRGPTTFFIQDHLITFTGIRGVIGRSFVVHEKMDDLGRGGDDGSLTTGNSGSRVACGIIGYAMP' A
#
# COMPACT_ATOMS: atom_id res chain seq x y z
N ARG A 1 -16.18 -9.10 3.73
CA ARG A 1 -17.08 -8.05 4.28
C ARG A 1 -17.16 -6.94 3.24
N ARG A 2 -18.35 -6.41 2.93
CA ARG A 2 -18.51 -5.27 2.00
C ARG A 2 -18.82 -4.03 2.83
N GLY A 3 -18.17 -2.91 2.54
CA GLY A 3 -18.36 -1.64 3.26
C GLY A 3 -17.10 -0.79 3.27
N PRO A 4 -17.20 0.47 3.70
CA PRO A 4 -16.04 1.34 3.86
C PRO A 4 -15.07 0.76 4.90
N THR A 5 -13.77 0.82 4.61
CA THR A 5 -12.70 0.43 5.54
C THR A 5 -12.05 1.71 6.06
N THR A 6 -12.31 2.05 7.31
CA THR A 6 -11.56 3.11 8.01
C THR A 6 -10.34 2.47 8.66
N PHE A 7 -9.16 3.05 8.47
CA PHE A 7 -7.93 2.55 9.06
C PHE A 7 -7.07 3.69 9.59
N PHE A 8 -6.32 3.38 10.65
CA PHE A 8 -5.25 4.22 11.19
C PHE A 8 -4.01 3.34 11.25
N ILE A 9 -2.97 3.72 10.50
CA ILE A 9 -1.72 2.97 10.39
C ILE A 9 -0.58 3.92 10.73
N GLN A 10 0.32 3.48 11.60
CA GLN A 10 1.57 4.15 11.90
C GLN A 10 2.71 3.27 11.41
N ASP A 11 3.61 3.82 10.61
CA ASP A 11 4.74 3.11 10.03
C ASP A 11 6.03 3.93 10.22
N HIS A 12 7.16 3.25 10.40
CA HIS A 12 8.46 3.86 10.68
C HIS A 12 9.41 3.84 9.47
N LEU A 13 9.04 3.18 8.38
CA LEU A 13 9.83 3.08 7.15
C LEU A 13 9.38 4.09 6.10
N ILE A 14 8.07 4.38 6.04
CA ILE A 14 7.50 5.41 5.17
C ILE A 14 7.98 6.79 5.64
N THR A 15 8.51 7.58 4.71
CA THR A 15 9.02 8.94 4.97
C THR A 15 8.51 9.90 3.89
N PHE A 16 8.37 11.19 4.22
CA PHE A 16 7.91 12.21 3.27
C PHE A 16 9.05 13.00 2.61
N THR A 17 10.30 12.71 2.96
CA THR A 17 11.49 13.42 2.47
C THR A 17 12.65 12.45 2.20
N GLY A 18 13.69 12.91 1.50
CA GLY A 18 14.88 12.12 1.18
C GLY A 18 14.64 11.04 0.10
N ILE A 19 15.64 10.18 -0.11
CA ILE A 19 15.65 9.21 -1.21
C ILE A 19 14.53 8.15 -1.13
N ARG A 20 14.06 7.86 0.08
CA ARG A 20 12.92 6.95 0.35
C ARG A 20 11.58 7.69 0.47
N GLY A 21 11.57 9.00 0.20
CA GLY A 21 10.38 9.84 0.26
C GLY A 21 9.25 9.32 -0.64
N VAL A 22 8.03 9.32 -0.12
CA VAL A 22 6.84 8.83 -0.83
C VAL A 22 6.02 9.92 -1.52
N ILE A 23 6.36 11.20 -1.35
CA ILE A 23 5.70 12.30 -2.08
C ILE A 23 5.86 12.09 -3.58
N GLY A 24 4.76 12.20 -4.33
CA GLY A 24 4.70 11.93 -5.77
C GLY A 24 4.62 10.45 -6.14
N ARG A 25 4.69 9.52 -5.19
CA ARG A 25 4.39 8.09 -5.39
C ARG A 25 2.89 7.83 -5.22
N SER A 26 2.47 6.58 -5.41
CA SER A 26 1.07 6.17 -5.27
C SER A 26 0.82 5.31 -4.04
N PHE A 27 -0.31 5.55 -3.38
CA PHE A 27 -0.94 4.59 -2.49
C PHE A 27 -1.89 3.70 -3.32
N VAL A 28 -1.91 2.39 -3.06
CA VAL A 28 -2.67 1.42 -3.86
C VAL A 28 -3.47 0.50 -2.95
N VAL A 29 -4.74 0.27 -3.29
CA VAL A 29 -5.58 -0.75 -2.67
C VAL A 29 -5.71 -1.91 -3.65
N HIS A 30 -5.53 -3.13 -3.15
CA HIS A 30 -5.55 -4.36 -3.93
C HIS A 30 -6.86 -5.14 -3.78
N GLU A 31 -7.16 -6.01 -4.76
CA GLU A 31 -8.37 -6.81 -4.86
C GLU A 31 -8.44 -7.93 -3.82
N LYS A 32 -7.29 -8.54 -3.49
CA LYS A 32 -7.17 -9.68 -2.58
C LYS A 32 -6.38 -9.29 -1.34
N MET A 33 -6.47 -10.14 -0.32
CA MET A 33 -5.68 -10.02 0.90
C MET A 33 -4.20 -10.26 0.58
N ASP A 34 -3.34 -9.38 1.07
CA ASP A 34 -1.89 -9.58 1.06
C ASP A 34 -1.52 -10.72 2.03
N ASP A 35 -0.81 -11.72 1.52
CA ASP A 35 -0.38 -12.89 2.30
C ASP A 35 0.88 -12.63 3.16
N LEU A 36 1.43 -11.42 3.10
CA LEU A 36 2.56 -10.92 3.89
C LEU A 36 3.86 -11.69 3.65
N GLY A 37 4.05 -12.26 2.46
CA GLY A 37 5.25 -13.03 2.13
C GLY A 37 5.23 -14.46 2.69
N ARG A 38 4.06 -14.96 3.11
CA ARG A 38 3.91 -16.27 3.77
C ARG A 38 3.23 -17.33 2.90
N GLY A 39 2.99 -17.03 1.63
CA GLY A 39 2.37 -17.94 0.65
C GLY A 39 3.30 -19.05 0.15
N GLY A 40 4.62 -18.86 0.25
CA GLY A 40 5.61 -19.89 -0.15
C GLY A 40 5.94 -19.92 -1.65
N ASP A 41 5.59 -18.88 -2.40
CA ASP A 41 5.90 -18.69 -3.81
C ASP A 41 6.50 -17.30 -4.11
N ASP A 42 6.99 -17.10 -5.33
CA ASP A 42 7.60 -15.83 -5.75
C ASP A 42 6.62 -14.66 -5.72
N GLY A 43 5.33 -14.91 -5.97
CA GLY A 43 4.27 -13.89 -5.96
C GLY A 43 4.06 -13.33 -4.56
N SER A 44 4.19 -14.19 -3.54
CA SER A 44 4.10 -13.84 -2.13
C SER A 44 5.24 -12.90 -1.71
N LEU A 45 6.48 -13.21 -2.11
CA LEU A 45 7.66 -12.39 -1.76
C LEU A 45 7.73 -11.05 -2.50
N THR A 46 6.97 -10.88 -3.58
CA THR A 46 7.02 -9.68 -4.44
C THR A 46 5.80 -8.77 -4.29
N THR A 47 4.60 -9.34 -4.22
CA THR A 47 3.33 -8.60 -4.25
C THR A 47 2.33 -9.06 -3.18
N GLY A 48 2.73 -10.00 -2.32
CA GLY A 48 1.85 -10.60 -1.33
C GLY A 48 0.67 -11.37 -1.93
N ASN A 49 0.75 -11.76 -3.21
CA ASN A 49 -0.37 -12.34 -3.96
C ASN A 49 -1.68 -11.52 -3.90
N SER A 50 -1.57 -10.20 -3.71
CA SER A 50 -2.69 -9.29 -3.47
C SER A 50 -3.59 -9.06 -4.69
N GLY A 51 -3.20 -9.54 -5.87
CA GLY A 51 -4.01 -9.44 -7.09
C GLY A 51 -4.09 -8.02 -7.67
N SER A 52 -5.17 -7.75 -8.40
CA SER A 52 -5.35 -6.52 -9.18
C SER A 52 -5.41 -5.26 -8.30
N ARG A 53 -5.14 -4.08 -8.89
CA ARG A 53 -5.20 -2.78 -8.21
C ARG A 53 -6.62 -2.22 -8.35
N VAL A 54 -7.39 -2.19 -7.27
CA VAL A 54 -8.79 -1.72 -7.31
C VAL A 54 -8.90 -0.20 -7.30
N ALA A 55 -7.94 0.48 -6.65
CA ALA A 55 -7.85 1.93 -6.62
C ALA A 55 -6.41 2.36 -6.36
N CYS A 56 -6.05 3.55 -6.83
CA CYS A 56 -4.79 4.20 -6.51
C CYS A 56 -4.94 5.72 -6.47
N GLY A 57 -4.01 6.40 -5.79
CA GLY A 57 -3.95 7.85 -5.73
C GLY A 57 -2.53 8.34 -5.46
N ILE A 58 -2.20 9.51 -5.98
CA ILE A 58 -0.89 10.15 -5.79
C ILE A 58 -0.84 10.75 -4.37
N ILE A 59 0.27 10.52 -3.67
CA ILE A 59 0.56 11.13 -2.37
C ILE A 59 1.08 12.55 -2.63
N GLY A 60 0.23 13.55 -2.38
CA GLY A 60 0.54 14.97 -2.51
C GLY A 60 0.56 15.69 -1.17
N TYR A 61 1.05 16.93 -1.17
CA TYR A 61 0.89 17.83 -0.03
C TYR A 61 -0.57 18.24 0.11
N ALA A 62 -1.12 18.07 1.31
CA ALA A 62 -2.39 18.68 1.67
C ALA A 62 -2.13 20.13 2.09
N MET A 63 -2.95 21.06 1.60
CA MET A 63 -2.95 22.42 2.15
C MET A 63 -3.66 22.40 3.51
N PRO A 64 -3.21 23.23 4.47
CA PRO A 64 -3.84 23.34 5.79
C PRO A 64 -5.27 23.90 5.72
#